data_AF-A0A352SZV5-F1
#
_entry.id   AF-A0A352SZV5-F1
#
_cell.length_a   1.000
_cell.length_b   1.000
_cell.length_c   1.000
_cell.angle_alpha   90.00
_cell.angle_beta   90.00
_cell.angle_gamma   90.00
#
_symmetry.space_group_name_H-M   'P 1'
#
loop_
_entity.id
_entity.type
_entity.pdbx_description
1 polymer ?
#
loop_
_entity_poly.entity_id
_entity_poly.type
_entity_poly.pdbx_seq_one_letter_code
_entity_poly.pdbx_strand_id
1 'polypeptide(L)' 'ESLGIPVEKVPSGGGSDANIYNLNGIKALNIGVGIDLAHTIDERLNISDFVNASEVVLKLMTSTEK' A
#
# COMPACT_ATOMS: atom_id res chain seq x y z
N GLU A 1 -1.59 11.41 -7.34
CA GLU A 1 -1.50 12.83 -7.76
C GLU A 1 -2.71 13.65 -7.33
N SER A 2 -3.94 13.27 -7.69
CA SER A 2 -5.16 14.03 -7.31
C SER A 2 -5.41 14.17 -5.80
N LEU A 3 -4.87 13.28 -4.97
CA LEU A 3 -4.93 13.38 -3.50
C LEU A 3 -3.81 14.24 -2.88
N GLY A 4 -2.84 14.72 -3.66
CA GLY A 4 -1.69 15.47 -3.12
C GLY A 4 -0.71 14.65 -2.26
N ILE A 5 -0.95 13.35 -2.07
CA ILE A 5 -0.08 12.44 -1.33
C ILE A 5 1.15 12.11 -2.19
N PRO A 6 2.39 12.30 -1.68
CA PRO A 6 3.61 11.87 -2.36
C PRO A 6 3.62 10.36 -2.60
N VAL A 7 4.04 9.93 -3.79
CA VAL A 7 4.07 8.51 -4.17
C VAL A 7 5.49 8.15 -4.57
N GLU A 8 6.02 7.11 -3.94
CA GLU A 8 7.29 6.49 -4.32
C GLU A 8 7.07 5.01 -4.60
N LYS A 9 7.74 4.50 -5.65
CA LYS A 9 7.76 3.08 -5.98
C LYS A 9 9.05 2.50 -5.47
N VAL A 10 8.96 1.65 -4.45
CA VAL A 10 10.12 1.00 -3.85
C VAL A 10 9.94 -0.52 -3.87
N PRO A 11 11.02 -1.30 -3.98
CA PRO A 11 10.96 -2.73 -3.73
C PRO A 11 10.61 -2.99 -2.26
N SER A 12 9.69 -3.93 -2.00
CA SER A 12 9.32 -4.30 -0.61
C SER A 12 10.44 -5.02 0.14
N GLY A 13 11.39 -5.65 -0.58
CA GLY A 13 12.47 -6.45 0.00
C GLY A 13 12.05 -7.84 0.52
N GLY A 14 10.78 -8.21 0.40
CA GLY A 14 10.23 -9.49 0.88
C GLY A 14 9.01 -9.96 0.08
N GLY A 15 8.47 -11.13 0.44
CA GLY A 15 7.31 -11.73 -0.21
C GLY A 15 5.96 -11.19 0.27
N SER A 16 4.95 -11.24 -0.58
CA SER A 16 3.56 -10.90 -0.31
C SER A 16 2.61 -11.69 -1.22
N ASP A 17 1.31 -11.72 -0.90
CA ASP A 17 0.27 -12.28 -1.77
C ASP A 17 0.26 -11.64 -3.16
N ALA A 18 0.72 -10.39 -3.28
CA ALA A 18 0.93 -9.75 -4.58
C ALA A 18 1.85 -10.58 -5.49
N ASN A 19 2.87 -11.27 -4.95
CA ASN A 19 3.71 -12.17 -5.75
C ASN A 19 2.89 -13.33 -6.33
N ILE A 20 2.04 -13.95 -5.52
CA ILE A 20 1.17 -15.05 -5.94
C ILE A 20 0.13 -14.59 -6.96
N TYR A 21 -0.49 -13.43 -6.75
CA TYR A 21 -1.42 -12.85 -7.72
C TYR A 21 -0.76 -12.57 -9.07
N ASN A 22 0.43 -11.94 -9.05
CA ASN A 22 1.15 -11.66 -10.29
C ASN A 22 1.59 -12.96 -11.01
N LEU A 23 1.98 -14.01 -10.28
CA LEU A 23 2.27 -15.33 -10.87
C LEU A 23 1.05 -15.93 -11.58
N ASN A 24 -0.17 -15.60 -11.12
CA ASN A 24 -1.42 -16.04 -11.72
C ASN A 24 -2.00 -15.03 -12.75
N GLY A 25 -1.19 -14.07 -13.21
CA GLY A 25 -1.60 -13.10 -14.23
C GLY A 25 -2.51 -11.97 -13.74
N ILE A 26 -2.75 -11.87 -12.43
CA ILE A 26 -3.52 -10.78 -11.82
C ILE A 26 -2.53 -9.67 -11.44
N LYS A 27 -2.62 -8.52 -12.13
CA LYS A 27 -1.77 -7.36 -11.84
C LYS A 27 -2.06 -6.83 -10.44
N ALA A 28 -1.11 -7.00 -9.52
CA ALA A 28 -1.24 -6.61 -8.13
C ALA A 28 0.02 -5.91 -7.62
N LEU A 29 -0.15 -4.98 -6.68
CA LEU A 29 0.95 -4.33 -5.95
C LEU A 29 0.55 -4.14 -4.49
N ASN A 30 1.54 -3.95 -3.63
CA ASN A 30 1.34 -3.60 -2.23
C ASN A 30 1.22 -2.07 -2.07
N ILE A 31 0.33 -1.62 -1.18
CA ILE A 31 0.25 -0.24 -0.73
C ILE A 31 0.84 -0.19 0.69
N GLY A 32 1.81 0.70 0.91
CA GLY A 32 2.35 0.93 2.24
C GLY A 32 1.28 1.52 3.16
N VAL A 33 1.16 0.99 4.38
CA VAL A 33 0.12 1.40 5.35
C VAL A 33 0.70 2.01 6.63
N GLY A 34 2.01 2.32 6.65
CA GLY A 34 2.66 3.01 7.77
C GLY A 34 3.14 2.12 8.93
N ILE A 35 3.20 0.79 8.74
CA ILE A 35 3.76 -0.12 9.76
C ILE A 35 5.27 0.12 9.90
N ASP A 36 5.75 0.14 11.13
CA ASP A 36 7.17 0.21 11.48
C ASP A 36 7.51 -0.86 12.52
N LEU A 37 8.72 -1.41 12.44
CA LEU A 37 9.22 -2.52 13.25
C LEU A 37 8.28 -3.73 13.35
N ALA A 38 7.71 -4.15 12.21
CA ALA A 38 6.84 -5.32 12.12
C ALA A 38 7.50 -6.57 12.75
N HIS A 39 6.70 -7.39 13.44
CA HIS A 39 7.14 -8.63 14.10
C HIS A 39 8.11 -8.41 15.28
N THR A 40 8.06 -7.24 15.92
CA THR A 40 8.80 -6.95 17.15
C THR A 40 7.85 -6.54 18.28
N ILE A 41 8.33 -6.45 19.51
CA ILE A 41 7.55 -5.91 20.63
C ILE A 41 7.34 -4.38 20.53
N ASP A 42 8.12 -3.72 19.67
CA ASP A 42 8.08 -2.28 19.41
C ASP A 42 7.30 -1.95 18.11
N GLU A 43 6.54 -2.92 17.60
CA GLU A 43 5.68 -2.76 16.42
C GLU A 43 4.70 -1.61 16.63
N ARG A 44 4.65 -0.72 15.64
CA ARG A 44 3.85 0.51 15.70
C ARG A 44 3.35 0.90 14.33
N LEU A 45 2.42 1.83 14.33
CA LEU A 45 1.76 2.32 13.12
C LEU A 45 1.81 3.84 13.06
N ASN A 46 2.26 4.38 11.93
CA ASN A 46 2.08 5.79 11.62
C ASN A 46 0.61 6.04 11.24
N ILE A 47 -0.11 6.76 12.09
CA ILE A 47 -1.55 7.00 11.91
C ILE A 47 -1.85 7.82 10.64
N SER A 48 -1.03 8.84 10.32
CA SER A 48 -1.25 9.63 9.11
C SER A 48 -1.06 8.80 7.84
N ASP A 49 -0.08 7.91 7.80
CA ASP A 49 0.14 7.03 6.65
C ASP A 49 -1.00 6.00 6.51
N PHE A 50 -1.49 5.47 7.64
CA PHE A 50 -2.63 4.55 7.62
C PHE A 50 -3.91 5.20 7.09
N VAL A 51 -4.20 6.44 7.51
CA VAL A 51 -5.34 7.22 6.99
C VAL A 51 -5.13 7.53 5.50
N ASN A 52 -3.95 8.00 5.11
CA ASN A 52 -3.63 8.28 3.71
C ASN A 52 -3.80 7.03 2.82
N ALA A 53 -3.38 5.85 3.29
CA ALA A 53 -3.58 4.59 2.57
C ALA A 53 -5.08 4.29 2.35
N SER A 54 -5.93 4.58 3.34
CA SER A 54 -7.39 4.42 3.20
C SER A 54 -7.98 5.37 2.16
N GLU A 55 -7.51 6.62 2.11
CA GLU A 55 -7.95 7.60 1.10
C GLU A 55 -7.52 7.19 -0.32
N VAL A 56 -6.30 6.65 -0.46
CA VAL A 56 -5.80 6.11 -1.72
C VAL A 56 -6.69 4.95 -2.19
N VAL A 57 -6.98 3.98 -1.32
CA VAL A 57 -7.85 2.84 -1.66
C VAL A 57 -9.24 3.31 -2.05
N LEU A 58 -9.85 4.20 -1.25
CA LEU A 58 -11.18 4.74 -1.55
C LEU A 58 -11.19 5.42 -2.92
N LYS A 59 -10.21 6.29 -3.19
CA LYS A 59 -10.12 7.00 -4.47
C LYS A 59 -9.95 6.03 -5.63
N LEU A 60 -9.13 4.98 -5.50
CA LEU A 60 -8.95 3.96 -6.53
C LEU A 60 -10.25 3.19 -6.80
N MET A 61 -11.03 2.87 -5.76
CA MET A 61 -12.29 2.14 -5.89
C MET A 61 -13.42 2.98 -6.48
N THR A 62 -13.46 4.29 -6.20
CA THR A 62 -14.53 5.18 -6.64
C THR A 62 -14.17 6.04 -7.84
N SER A 63 -12.92 6.01 -8.31
CA SER A 63 -12.52 6.74 -9.51
C SER A 63 -13.23 6.18 -10.73
N THR A 64 -13.83 7.06 -11.52
CA THR A 64 -14.44 6.73 -12.82
C THR A 64 -13.45 6.89 -13.97
N GLU A 65 -12.27 7.44 -13.71
CA GLU A 65 -11.20 7.60 -14.68
C GLU A 65 -10.39 6.30 -14.77
N LYS A 66 -10.23 5.79 -16.00
CA LYS A 66 -9.40 4.63 -16.34
C LYS A 66 -7.97 5.03 -16.66
#